data_AF-A0A7Z9UE83-F1
#
_entry.id   AF-A0A7Z9UE83-F1
#
_cell.length_a   1.000
_cell.length_b   1.000
_cell.length_c   1.000
_cell.angle_alpha   90.00
_cell.angle_beta   90.00
_cell.angle_gamma   90.00
#
_symmetry.space_group_name_H-M   'P 1'
#
loop_
_entity.id
_entity.type
_entity.pdbx_description
1 polymer ?
#
loop_
_entity_poly.entity_id
_entity_poly.type
_entity_poly.pdbx_seq_one_letter_code
_entity_poly.pdbx_strand_id
1 'polypeptide(L)'
;MAFFHMRFSNVVVNQRSARNIAESALSTALTKIWESDKYGVTRDTLDTIHITSTTDEAAEGFLAFNKADANRLGVPYSTNNFESEKAVEGGNGRTIPDSTVHLVAVGKCRGAQYKAEVLYYVPPYPNALASSGPVVSTGGLLVAGIPTVEKAAAMGPSGIEVDKLEPGHILSNAKGKKAIYLGPSSSVRGDVVAVGGIEVITPTDIQGEVRPNASPQTVPNLNVDDVFTRLDSIETRDKITAPTVADGHVVDYFTEAAAPLTVKGDLLLDGGVLYCRDDLNVQGKVTGNGAIFSLGDVKIDGGADLSAKDQVAVVAKGALELHGTSKDSQFFNGLIYSESEILASDITIIGAAVVNGDDKSPLELDNVTLVKTPLAVSMVIGTPSKPSFDAAVLKSGNKKDKIGLTGILGGSKTSYSYSPPDTESTLKSTLAGGLQISGFQMPKVDGEVKYSLLYEGVFSRAIGGLKTIGDLTPDEQAALELDTRRHYFAGDNLYIRYDRLTGVNREQAQSAYNTLKTQLESVLPSPVSYSIVEKKKKRILFFSSSKTKKTPAVFDPAEGLVLDVDGFLDTLREPRTKKGPTFIDLNLNQVFDPAETSKILLWKSF
;
A
#
# COMPACT_ATOMS: atom_id res chain seq x y z
N MET A 1 45.93 -0.01 47.89
CA MET A 1 45.21 1.10 47.22
C MET A 1 45.01 0.87 45.70
N ALA A 2 46.01 0.42 44.92
CA ALA A 2 45.87 0.23 43.46
C ALA A 2 44.86 -0.85 43.01
N PHE A 3 44.70 -1.94 43.78
CA PHE A 3 43.74 -3.01 43.45
C PHE A 3 42.27 -2.61 43.57
N PHE A 4 41.93 -1.67 44.47
CA PHE A 4 40.56 -1.17 44.61
C PHE A 4 40.18 -0.22 43.46
N HIS A 5 41.13 0.60 42.99
CA HIS A 5 40.91 1.53 41.87
C HIS A 5 40.72 0.81 40.53
N MET A 6 41.47 -0.28 40.27
CA MET A 6 41.31 -1.10 39.06
C MET A 6 39.98 -1.86 39.03
N ARG A 7 39.52 -2.41 40.16
CA ARG A 7 38.21 -3.09 40.21
C ARG A 7 37.04 -2.13 40.00
N PHE A 8 37.11 -0.93 40.57
CA PHE A 8 36.09 0.10 40.36
C PHE A 8 36.03 0.58 38.90
N SER A 9 37.19 0.81 38.27
CA SER A 9 37.25 1.21 36.85
C SER A 9 36.64 0.14 35.92
N ASN A 10 36.87 -1.14 36.18
CA ASN A 10 36.33 -2.22 35.36
C ASN A 10 34.81 -2.35 35.50
N VAL A 11 34.26 -2.14 36.70
CA VAL A 11 32.81 -2.16 36.93
C VAL A 11 32.13 -1.00 36.19
N VAL A 12 32.69 0.21 36.24
CA VAL A 12 32.14 1.38 35.53
C VAL A 12 32.19 1.19 34.01
N VAL A 13 33.27 0.63 33.47
CA VAL A 13 33.38 0.32 32.04
C VAL A 13 32.34 -0.74 31.63
N ASN A 14 32.21 -1.84 32.38
CA ASN A 14 31.23 -2.88 32.08
C ASN A 14 29.79 -2.35 32.17
N GLN A 15 29.48 -1.50 33.16
CA GLN A 15 28.17 -0.85 33.27
C GLN A 15 27.88 0.09 32.09
N ARG A 16 28.88 0.85 31.63
CA ARG A 16 28.74 1.71 30.45
C ARG A 16 28.53 0.89 29.18
N SER A 17 29.26 -0.21 29.00
CA SER A 17 29.08 -1.13 27.87
C SER A 17 27.70 -1.78 27.89
N ALA A 18 27.24 -2.26 29.05
CA ALA A 18 25.90 -2.82 29.23
C ALA A 18 24.80 -1.78 28.93
N ARG A 19 25.00 -0.52 29.33
CA ARG A 19 24.08 0.56 29.00
C ARG A 19 24.03 0.85 27.51
N ASN A 20 25.19 1.04 26.87
CA ASN A 20 25.26 1.37 25.45
C ASN A 20 24.58 0.29 24.59
N ILE A 21 24.83 -0.99 24.89
CA ILE A 21 24.24 -2.09 24.10
C ILE A 21 22.73 -2.25 24.36
N ALA A 22 22.25 -1.93 25.57
CA ALA A 22 20.81 -1.86 25.85
C ALA A 22 20.13 -0.75 25.05
N GLU A 23 20.75 0.45 25.00
CA GLU A 23 20.26 1.58 24.21
C GLU A 23 20.32 1.28 22.69
N SER A 24 21.33 0.54 22.22
CA SER A 24 21.37 0.04 20.83
C SER A 24 20.25 -0.95 20.52
N ALA A 25 20.00 -1.93 21.38
CA ALA A 25 18.90 -2.90 21.20
C ALA A 25 17.53 -2.20 21.19
N LEU A 26 17.36 -1.21 22.07
CA LEU A 26 16.16 -0.38 22.11
C LEU A 26 16.00 0.46 20.84
N SER A 27 17.07 1.09 20.36
CA SER A 27 17.07 1.90 19.13
C SER A 27 16.73 1.04 17.92
N THR A 28 17.33 -0.14 17.78
CA THR A 28 16.98 -1.11 16.73
C THR A 28 15.53 -1.55 16.82
N ALA A 29 14.98 -1.72 18.02
CA ALA A 29 13.56 -2.05 18.20
C ALA A 29 12.65 -0.92 17.72
N LEU A 30 12.98 0.32 18.09
CA LEU A 30 12.26 1.50 17.60
C LEU A 30 12.33 1.62 16.09
N THR A 31 13.51 1.44 15.47
CA THR A 31 13.66 1.44 14.01
C THR A 31 12.79 0.38 13.36
N LYS A 32 12.77 -0.86 13.87
CA LYS A 32 11.91 -1.92 13.34
C LYS A 32 10.42 -1.64 13.50
N ILE A 33 10.04 -0.95 14.59
CA ILE A 33 8.65 -0.50 14.80
C ILE A 33 8.28 0.65 13.86
N TRP A 34 9.22 1.54 13.54
CA TRP A 34 9.00 2.57 12.53
C TRP A 34 8.86 1.97 11.14
N GLU A 35 9.73 1.01 10.81
CA GLU A 35 9.62 0.24 9.56
C GLU A 35 8.32 -0.56 9.51
N SER A 36 7.83 -1.06 10.66
CA SER A 36 6.64 -1.90 10.82
C SER A 36 5.93 -1.68 12.15
N ASP A 37 4.82 -0.95 12.13
CA ASP A 37 3.94 -0.76 13.31
C ASP A 37 3.42 -2.08 13.89
N LYS A 38 3.41 -3.15 13.08
CA LYS A 38 3.09 -4.52 13.49
C LYS A 38 4.23 -5.31 14.15
N TYR A 39 5.46 -4.79 14.17
CA TYR A 39 6.60 -5.50 14.73
C TYR A 39 6.37 -5.82 16.22
N GLY A 40 6.41 -7.10 16.59
CA GLY A 40 6.15 -7.54 17.96
C GLY A 40 4.68 -7.64 18.36
N VAL A 41 3.73 -7.40 17.44
CA VAL A 41 2.28 -7.59 17.69
C VAL A 41 1.93 -9.08 17.75
N THR A 42 2.41 -9.86 16.78
CA THR A 42 2.22 -11.32 16.72
C THR A 42 3.01 -12.07 17.79
N ARG A 43 4.00 -11.39 18.39
CA ARG A 43 4.91 -11.94 19.41
C ARG A 43 5.65 -13.18 18.91
N ASP A 44 6.08 -13.16 17.64
CA ASP A 44 6.91 -14.23 17.08
C ASP A 44 8.28 -14.23 17.74
N THR A 45 8.90 -15.41 17.80
CA THR A 45 10.31 -15.60 18.15
C THR A 45 11.28 -14.79 17.27
N LEU A 46 10.90 -14.55 16.00
CA LEU A 46 11.65 -13.72 15.05
C LEU A 46 11.64 -12.22 15.41
N ASP A 47 10.75 -11.79 16.31
CA ASP A 47 10.68 -10.42 16.81
C ASP A 47 11.64 -10.17 18.00
N THR A 48 12.57 -11.09 18.23
CA THR A 48 13.63 -10.92 19.22
C THR A 48 14.83 -10.19 18.62
N ILE A 49 15.28 -9.15 19.30
CA ILE A 49 16.50 -8.41 18.98
C ILE A 49 17.61 -8.92 19.88
N HIS A 50 18.70 -9.34 19.25
CA HIS A 50 19.96 -9.68 19.89
C HIS A 50 21.08 -8.94 19.17
N ILE A 51 21.79 -8.08 19.89
CA ILE A 51 22.92 -7.30 19.35
C ILE A 51 24.15 -7.59 20.18
N THR A 52 25.25 -7.92 19.51
CA THR A 52 26.57 -8.07 20.12
C THR A 52 27.43 -6.84 19.82
N SER A 53 28.18 -6.34 20.80
CA SER A 53 29.11 -5.23 20.56
C SER A 53 30.28 -5.66 19.69
N THR A 54 30.67 -4.81 18.73
CA THR A 54 31.88 -5.00 17.89
C THR A 54 33.17 -4.62 18.61
N THR A 55 33.08 -3.90 19.73
CA THR A 55 34.23 -3.41 20.51
C THR A 55 34.44 -4.16 21.82
N ASP A 56 33.44 -4.91 22.28
CA ASP A 56 33.52 -5.72 23.49
C ASP A 56 32.69 -6.99 23.32
N GLU A 57 33.33 -8.10 22.94
CA GLU A 57 32.67 -9.39 22.64
C GLU A 57 31.83 -9.94 23.81
N ALA A 58 32.05 -9.44 25.02
CA ALA A 58 31.28 -9.84 26.20
C ALA A 58 30.02 -8.98 26.43
N ALA A 59 29.74 -7.98 25.59
CA ALA A 59 28.59 -7.10 25.70
C ALA A 59 27.49 -7.49 24.71
N GLU A 60 26.33 -7.87 25.26
CA GLU A 60 25.15 -8.34 24.52
C GLU A 60 23.92 -7.53 24.92
N GLY A 61 23.08 -7.16 23.95
CA GLY A 61 21.82 -6.45 24.13
C GLY A 61 20.64 -7.28 23.65
N PHE A 62 19.58 -7.33 24.45
CA PHE A 62 18.39 -8.16 24.21
C PHE A 62 17.11 -7.34 24.31
N LEU A 63 16.15 -7.62 23.44
CA LEU A 63 14.75 -7.19 23.55
C LEU A 63 13.87 -8.26 22.92
N ALA A 64 12.78 -8.66 23.56
CA ALA A 64 11.89 -9.71 23.06
C ALA A 64 10.42 -9.37 23.30
N PHE A 65 9.55 -9.58 22.30
CA PHE A 65 8.10 -9.46 22.46
C PHE A 65 7.45 -10.80 22.85
N ASN A 66 8.04 -11.91 22.43
CA ASN A 66 7.62 -13.24 22.82
C ASN A 66 7.95 -13.52 24.30
N LYS A 67 6.94 -13.92 25.09
CA LYS A 67 7.13 -14.19 26.52
C LYS A 67 8.08 -15.37 26.79
N ALA A 68 8.06 -16.42 25.96
CA ALA A 68 8.92 -17.58 26.14
C ALA A 68 10.39 -17.24 25.85
N ASP A 69 10.68 -16.45 24.81
CA ASP A 69 12.04 -15.97 24.54
C ASP A 69 12.52 -14.98 25.58
N ALA A 70 11.68 -14.05 26.00
CA ALA A 70 12.00 -13.13 27.10
C ALA A 70 12.41 -13.90 28.37
N ASN A 71 11.64 -14.93 28.74
CA ASN A 71 11.97 -15.81 29.85
C ASN A 71 13.29 -16.58 29.65
N ARG A 72 13.52 -17.14 28.45
CA ARG A 72 14.76 -17.87 28.11
C ARG A 72 15.99 -16.96 28.21
N LEU A 73 15.87 -15.70 27.82
CA LEU A 73 16.93 -14.70 27.86
C LEU A 73 17.07 -14.04 29.24
N GLY A 74 16.14 -14.29 30.16
CA GLY A 74 16.08 -13.67 31.48
C GLY A 74 15.87 -12.15 31.40
N VAL A 75 14.99 -11.70 30.48
CA VAL A 75 14.65 -10.30 30.26
C VAL A 75 13.13 -10.11 30.32
N PRO A 76 12.62 -8.92 30.69
CA PRO A 76 11.19 -8.63 30.57
C PRO A 76 10.76 -8.60 29.10
N TYR A 77 9.52 -8.99 28.83
CA TYR A 77 8.97 -8.89 27.47
C TYR A 77 8.52 -7.45 27.16
N SER A 78 8.72 -7.04 25.91
CA SER A 78 8.15 -5.82 25.32
C SER A 78 6.72 -6.09 24.82
N THR A 79 5.91 -5.05 24.71
CA THR A 79 4.51 -5.16 24.27
C THR A 79 4.18 -4.08 23.24
N ASN A 80 3.86 -4.51 22.04
CA ASN A 80 3.26 -3.63 21.04
C ASN A 80 1.74 -3.66 21.20
N ASN A 81 1.15 -2.50 21.51
CA ASN A 81 -0.29 -2.32 21.70
C ASN A 81 -0.90 -1.34 20.69
N PHE A 82 -0.29 -1.18 19.50
CA PHE A 82 -0.78 -0.23 18.50
C PHE A 82 -2.14 -0.61 17.92
N GLU A 83 -2.41 -1.88 17.67
CA GLU A 83 -3.68 -2.34 17.06
C GLU A 83 -4.80 -2.57 18.09
N SER A 84 -4.56 -2.39 19.38
CA SER A 84 -5.59 -2.61 20.41
C SER A 84 -6.27 -1.30 20.81
N GLU A 85 -7.59 -1.36 20.94
CA GLU A 85 -8.43 -0.28 21.49
C GLU A 85 -8.52 -0.32 23.04
N LYS A 86 -7.74 -1.18 23.70
CA LYS A 86 -7.77 -1.36 25.15
C LYS A 86 -6.36 -1.36 25.73
N ALA A 87 -6.27 -0.95 26.98
CA ALA A 87 -5.04 -1.10 27.74
C ALA A 87 -4.75 -2.58 28.00
N VAL A 88 -3.48 -2.98 27.85
CA VAL A 88 -3.02 -4.37 28.02
C VAL A 88 -1.90 -4.46 29.05
N GLU A 89 -1.65 -5.66 29.57
CA GLU A 89 -0.53 -5.90 30.49
C GLU A 89 0.80 -6.08 29.74
N GLY A 90 1.72 -5.16 29.96
CA GLY A 90 3.08 -5.17 29.45
C GLY A 90 4.08 -5.83 30.39
N GLY A 91 5.36 -5.82 29.96
CA GLY A 91 6.45 -6.36 30.76
C GLY A 91 6.52 -5.73 32.16
N ASN A 92 6.91 -6.52 33.16
CA ASN A 92 6.98 -6.11 34.57
C ASN A 92 5.62 -5.71 35.19
N GLY A 93 4.50 -6.20 34.65
CA GLY A 93 3.16 -5.96 35.22
C GLY A 93 2.66 -4.52 35.02
N ARG A 94 3.15 -3.83 33.98
CA ARG A 94 2.72 -2.46 33.66
C ARG A 94 1.45 -2.46 32.83
N THR A 95 0.55 -1.52 33.09
CA THR A 95 -0.59 -1.25 32.21
C THR A 95 -0.12 -0.39 31.04
N ILE A 96 -0.23 -0.92 29.83
CA ILE A 96 0.16 -0.27 28.58
C ILE A 96 -1.10 0.26 27.91
N PRO A 97 -1.25 1.59 27.75
CA PRO A 97 -2.41 2.18 27.09
C PRO A 97 -2.61 1.67 25.65
N ASP A 98 -3.82 1.82 25.13
CA ASP A 98 -4.11 1.64 23.71
C ASP A 98 -3.21 2.53 22.84
N SER A 99 -2.99 2.13 21.58
CA SER A 99 -2.16 2.87 20.63
C SER A 99 -0.73 3.18 21.08
N THR A 100 -0.16 2.41 22.01
CA THR A 100 1.23 2.60 22.49
C THR A 100 2.07 1.33 22.37
N VAL A 101 3.39 1.51 22.34
CA VAL A 101 4.36 0.40 22.38
C VAL A 101 5.26 0.55 23.59
N HIS A 102 5.31 -0.51 24.39
CA HIS A 102 6.19 -0.63 25.53
C HIS A 102 7.41 -1.46 25.18
N LEU A 103 8.59 -0.85 25.21
CA LEU A 103 9.86 -1.49 24.90
C LEU A 103 10.71 -1.62 26.15
N VAL A 104 11.20 -2.84 26.39
CA VAL A 104 12.14 -3.14 27.46
C VAL A 104 13.36 -3.83 26.86
N ALA A 105 14.48 -3.11 26.84
CA ALA A 105 15.77 -3.63 26.40
C ALA A 105 16.68 -3.88 27.60
N VAL A 106 17.47 -4.96 27.53
CA VAL A 106 18.44 -5.32 28.56
C VAL A 106 19.80 -5.54 27.93
N GLY A 107 20.80 -4.81 28.40
CA GLY A 107 22.20 -5.03 28.04
C GLY A 107 22.95 -5.74 29.17
N LYS A 108 23.83 -6.67 28.81
CA LYS A 108 24.67 -7.44 29.73
C LYS A 108 26.12 -7.31 29.28
N CYS A 109 27.03 -7.05 30.22
CA CYS A 109 28.47 -7.08 29.96
C CYS A 109 29.21 -7.56 31.21
N ARG A 110 29.88 -8.72 31.12
CA ARG A 110 30.72 -9.31 32.20
C ARG A 110 30.10 -9.21 33.61
N GLY A 111 28.83 -9.58 33.74
CA GLY A 111 28.09 -9.58 35.01
C GLY A 111 27.41 -8.24 35.38
N ALA A 112 27.68 -7.15 34.66
CA ALA A 112 26.88 -5.93 34.73
C ALA A 112 25.64 -6.07 33.84
N GLN A 113 24.49 -5.58 34.33
CA GLN A 113 23.24 -5.56 33.58
C GLN A 113 22.63 -4.16 33.64
N TYR A 114 22.10 -3.69 32.52
CA TYR A 114 21.38 -2.42 32.43
C TYR A 114 20.05 -2.64 31.72
N LYS A 115 18.99 -2.02 32.22
CA LYS A 115 17.64 -2.09 31.63
C LYS A 115 17.25 -0.69 31.13
N ALA A 116 16.90 -0.60 29.85
CA ALA A 116 16.33 0.59 29.23
C ALA A 116 14.86 0.32 28.93
N GLU A 117 14.00 1.29 29.22
CA GLU A 117 12.56 1.13 29.08
C GLU A 117 11.94 2.39 28.48
N VAL A 118 11.10 2.21 27.46
CA VAL A 118 10.41 3.28 26.72
C VAL A 118 8.95 2.91 26.55
N LEU A 119 8.08 3.91 26.76
CA LEU A 119 6.73 3.90 26.22
C LEU A 119 6.71 4.82 25.00
N TYR A 120 6.44 4.25 23.84
CA TYR A 120 6.41 4.93 22.55
C TYR A 120 4.95 5.12 22.11
N TYR A 121 4.62 6.33 21.70
CA TYR A 121 3.30 6.72 21.21
C TYR A 121 3.51 7.60 19.98
N VAL A 122 2.86 7.25 18.86
CA VAL A 122 2.78 8.14 17.69
C VAL A 122 1.49 8.92 17.86
N PRO A 123 1.55 10.22 18.23
CA PRO A 123 0.34 11.03 18.25
C PRO A 123 -0.27 11.07 16.84
N PRO A 124 -1.59 10.88 16.69
CA PRO A 124 -2.23 11.05 15.40
C PRO A 124 -2.00 12.48 14.91
N TYR A 125 -1.92 12.63 13.59
CA TYR A 125 -1.70 13.88 12.89
C TYR A 125 -2.63 14.93 13.48
N PRO A 126 -2.10 15.96 14.16
CA PRO A 126 -2.92 16.82 15.00
C PRO A 126 -3.78 17.75 14.14
N ASN A 127 -3.31 18.09 12.94
CA ASN A 127 -3.95 19.10 12.12
C ASN A 127 -5.09 18.52 11.27
N ALA A 128 -6.19 19.24 11.25
CA ALA A 128 -7.28 19.01 10.34
C ALA A 128 -6.95 19.62 8.96
N LEU A 129 -6.23 20.76 8.99
CA LEU A 129 -5.72 21.49 7.83
C LEU A 129 -4.23 21.73 7.97
N ALA A 130 -3.47 21.44 6.92
CA ALA A 130 -2.09 21.90 6.83
C ALA A 130 -1.71 22.31 5.43
N SER A 131 -1.02 23.44 5.32
CA SER A 131 -0.50 23.93 4.05
C SER A 131 0.94 24.41 4.18
N SER A 132 1.76 24.10 3.18
CA SER A 132 3.05 24.76 2.96
C SER A 132 2.89 26.24 2.60
N GLY A 133 1.79 26.58 1.92
CA GLY A 133 1.41 27.94 1.55
C GLY A 133 0.25 28.48 2.41
N PRO A 134 -0.45 29.54 1.94
CA PRO A 134 -1.47 30.21 2.73
C PRO A 134 -2.74 29.39 2.90
N VAL A 135 -3.41 29.54 4.04
CA VAL A 135 -4.76 29.00 4.30
C VAL A 135 -5.76 30.15 4.27
N VAL A 136 -6.70 30.11 3.33
CA VAL A 136 -7.66 31.19 3.11
C VAL A 136 -9.08 30.65 3.22
N SER A 137 -9.89 31.30 4.04
CA SER A 137 -11.34 31.13 4.01
C SER A 137 -12.03 32.48 3.92
N THR A 138 -12.92 32.63 2.95
CA THR A 138 -13.75 33.84 2.78
C THR A 138 -14.92 33.89 3.75
N GLY A 139 -15.31 32.77 4.35
CA GLY A 139 -16.27 32.69 5.43
C GLY A 139 -16.91 31.30 5.59
N GLY A 140 -17.64 31.12 6.69
CA GLY A 140 -18.43 29.92 6.93
C GLY A 140 -17.63 28.62 7.16
N LEU A 141 -16.32 28.74 7.40
CA LEU A 141 -15.43 27.61 7.70
C LEU A 141 -15.67 27.06 9.10
N LEU A 142 -15.86 25.76 9.24
CA LEU A 142 -15.79 25.05 10.53
C LEU A 142 -14.61 24.08 10.51
N VAL A 143 -13.72 24.16 11.50
CA VAL A 143 -12.60 23.20 11.68
C VAL A 143 -12.68 22.55 13.05
N ALA A 144 -12.79 21.22 13.06
CA ALA A 144 -12.99 20.43 14.26
C ALA A 144 -12.43 19.02 14.14
N GLY A 145 -12.46 18.24 15.22
CA GLY A 145 -12.17 16.82 15.23
C GLY A 145 -13.35 15.99 15.76
N ILE A 146 -13.36 14.70 15.42
CA ILE A 146 -14.22 13.68 16.03
C ILE A 146 -13.40 12.42 16.30
N PRO A 147 -13.78 11.64 17.34
CA PRO A 147 -13.03 10.45 17.68
C PRO A 147 -13.20 9.31 16.66
N THR A 148 -14.37 9.15 16.02
CA THR A 148 -14.61 8.09 15.01
C THR A 148 -15.57 8.53 13.90
N VAL A 149 -15.52 7.83 12.75
CA VAL A 149 -16.37 8.10 11.57
C VAL A 149 -17.84 7.74 11.84
N GLU A 150 -18.12 6.71 12.64
CA GLU A 150 -19.48 6.31 13.01
C GLU A 150 -20.17 7.40 13.82
N LYS A 151 -19.41 8.15 14.64
CA LYS A 151 -19.92 9.33 15.33
C LYS A 151 -20.21 10.48 14.37
N ALA A 152 -19.40 10.66 13.31
CA ALA A 152 -19.70 11.58 12.22
C ALA A 152 -21.02 11.21 11.52
N ALA A 153 -21.18 9.94 11.17
CA ALA A 153 -22.37 9.43 10.48
C ALA A 153 -23.62 9.51 11.37
N ALA A 154 -23.48 9.22 12.67
CA ALA A 154 -24.57 9.32 13.65
C ALA A 154 -25.02 10.77 13.93
N MET A 155 -24.20 11.76 13.61
CA MET A 155 -24.53 13.19 13.72
C MET A 155 -25.48 13.67 12.61
N GLY A 156 -25.59 12.94 11.50
CA GLY A 156 -26.51 13.21 10.40
C GLY A 156 -26.29 14.55 9.67
N PRO A 157 -27.07 14.85 8.61
CA PRO A 157 -26.91 16.04 7.78
C PRO A 157 -27.27 17.37 8.47
N SER A 158 -27.80 17.34 9.69
CA SER A 158 -28.33 18.53 10.39
C SER A 158 -27.68 18.81 11.74
N GLY A 159 -26.63 18.08 12.13
CA GLY A 159 -26.32 17.96 13.55
C GLY A 159 -24.89 17.61 13.89
N ILE A 160 -23.90 18.30 13.32
CA ILE A 160 -22.66 18.47 14.07
C ILE A 160 -23.00 19.34 15.29
N GLU A 161 -23.39 18.71 16.40
CA GLU A 161 -23.49 19.39 17.68
C GLU A 161 -22.10 19.90 18.04
N VAL A 162 -21.88 21.19 17.78
CA VAL A 162 -20.56 21.84 17.89
C VAL A 162 -19.92 21.51 19.23
N ASP A 163 -20.70 21.45 20.32
CA ASP A 163 -20.24 21.16 21.68
C ASP A 163 -19.64 19.77 21.90
N LYS A 164 -19.93 18.80 21.04
CA LYS A 164 -19.39 17.42 21.12
C LYS A 164 -18.17 17.21 20.25
N LEU A 165 -17.72 18.23 19.54
CA LEU A 165 -16.54 18.18 18.69
C LEU A 165 -15.24 18.31 19.50
N GLU A 166 -14.26 17.51 19.10
CA GLU A 166 -12.88 17.60 19.56
C GLU A 166 -12.11 18.73 18.85
N PRO A 167 -10.93 19.13 19.34
CA PRO A 167 -10.09 20.10 18.67
C PRO A 167 -9.66 19.64 17.27
N GLY A 168 -9.80 20.52 16.28
CA GLY A 168 -9.18 20.41 14.95
C GLY A 168 -8.25 21.59 14.73
N HIS A 169 -6.98 21.31 14.43
CA HIS A 169 -5.94 22.34 14.31
C HIS A 169 -5.71 22.79 12.86
N ILE A 170 -5.31 24.05 12.68
CA ILE A 170 -4.92 24.64 11.40
C ILE A 170 -3.43 24.99 11.44
N LEU A 171 -2.70 24.58 10.41
CA LEU A 171 -1.30 24.91 10.20
C LEU A 171 -1.07 25.57 8.83
N SER A 172 -0.27 26.64 8.81
CA SER A 172 0.25 27.26 7.57
C SER A 172 1.73 27.60 7.70
N ASN A 173 2.56 27.12 6.76
CA ASN A 173 3.96 27.53 6.66
C ASN A 173 4.21 28.77 5.78
N ALA A 174 3.17 29.37 5.19
CA ALA A 174 3.33 30.64 4.47
C ALA A 174 3.90 31.74 5.37
N LYS A 175 4.78 32.55 4.80
CA LYS A 175 5.49 33.65 5.49
C LYS A 175 4.80 35.02 5.33
N GLY A 176 3.77 35.08 4.50
CA GLY A 176 3.05 36.31 4.19
C GLY A 176 2.30 36.91 5.39
N LYS A 177 1.88 38.18 5.27
CA LYS A 177 1.03 38.83 6.29
C LYS A 177 -0.33 38.14 6.46
N LYS A 178 -0.82 37.51 5.40
CA LYS A 178 -2.04 36.70 5.36
C LYS A 178 -1.66 35.24 5.12
N ALA A 179 -0.84 34.69 6.01
CA ALA A 179 -0.53 33.27 5.96
C ALA A 179 -1.76 32.43 6.33
N ILE A 180 -2.54 32.90 7.30
CA ILE A 180 -3.90 32.41 7.52
C ILE A 180 -4.85 33.60 7.45
N TYR A 181 -5.91 33.46 6.65
CA TYR A 181 -7.02 34.40 6.58
C TYR A 181 -8.34 33.68 6.87
N LEU A 182 -9.01 34.07 7.96
CA LEU A 182 -10.32 33.54 8.35
C LEU A 182 -11.38 34.63 8.18
N GLY A 183 -12.24 34.45 7.19
CA GLY A 183 -13.39 35.30 6.93
C GLY A 183 -14.49 35.17 7.98
N PRO A 184 -15.53 36.01 7.91
CA PRO A 184 -16.61 36.01 8.89
C PRO A 184 -17.34 34.66 8.98
N SER A 185 -17.95 34.43 10.13
CA SER A 185 -18.67 33.20 10.49
C SER A 185 -17.81 31.93 10.44
N SER A 186 -16.49 32.06 10.61
CA SER A 186 -15.59 30.92 10.78
C SER A 186 -15.57 30.44 12.24
N SER A 187 -15.36 29.15 12.47
CA SER A 187 -15.21 28.55 13.78
C SER A 187 -14.09 27.50 13.76
N VAL A 188 -13.14 27.60 14.68
CA VAL A 188 -12.02 26.66 14.83
C VAL A 188 -11.98 26.15 16.27
N ARG A 189 -12.13 24.85 16.45
CA ARG A 189 -12.16 24.21 17.79
C ARG A 189 -10.76 24.00 18.38
N GLY A 190 -9.71 24.00 17.55
CA GLY A 190 -8.33 23.86 17.98
C GLY A 190 -7.47 25.10 17.73
N ASP A 191 -6.16 24.92 17.89
CA ASP A 191 -5.13 25.91 17.58
C ASP A 191 -5.08 26.32 16.11
N VAL A 192 -4.65 27.56 15.90
CA VAL A 192 -4.35 28.16 14.60
C VAL A 192 -2.91 28.63 14.60
N VAL A 193 -2.06 27.99 13.81
CA VAL A 193 -0.60 28.20 13.83
C VAL A 193 -0.12 28.62 12.45
N ALA A 194 0.63 29.72 12.37
CA ALA A 194 1.20 30.19 11.12
C ALA A 194 2.65 30.67 11.27
N VAL A 195 3.47 30.43 10.25
CA VAL A 195 4.81 31.04 10.13
C VAL A 195 4.71 32.54 9.86
N GLY A 196 3.69 32.96 9.11
CA GLY A 196 3.41 34.37 8.84
C GLY A 196 2.33 34.95 9.75
N GLY A 197 1.65 35.98 9.24
CA GLY A 197 0.55 36.62 9.95
C GLY A 197 -0.77 35.85 9.86
N ILE A 198 -1.58 35.99 10.90
CA ILE A 198 -2.94 35.43 10.99
C ILE A 198 -3.92 36.61 11.02
N GLU A 199 -4.83 36.66 10.06
CA GLU A 199 -5.88 37.67 9.97
C GLU A 199 -7.24 37.01 10.19
N VAL A 200 -8.00 37.53 11.15
CA VAL A 200 -9.29 36.98 11.55
C VAL A 200 -10.33 38.09 11.44
N ILE A 201 -11.34 37.87 10.60
CA ILE A 201 -12.46 38.78 10.40
C ILE A 201 -13.62 38.35 11.30
N THR A 202 -14.13 39.30 12.09
CA THR A 202 -15.24 39.03 13.00
C THR A 202 -16.59 38.99 12.28
N PRO A 203 -17.56 38.16 12.74
CA PRO A 203 -17.45 37.25 13.88
C PRO A 203 -16.71 35.97 13.48
N THR A 204 -15.66 35.59 14.22
CA THR A 204 -14.98 34.29 14.07
C THR A 204 -14.67 33.78 15.47
N ASP A 205 -14.95 32.50 15.73
CA ASP A 205 -14.69 31.84 17.02
C ASP A 205 -13.46 30.93 16.89
N ILE A 206 -12.46 31.14 17.74
CA ILE A 206 -11.29 30.26 17.83
C ILE A 206 -11.14 29.85 19.29
N GLN A 207 -11.28 28.55 19.54
CA GLN A 207 -11.27 28.01 20.91
C GLN A 207 -9.87 27.59 21.37
N GLY A 208 -8.95 27.32 20.44
CA GLY A 208 -7.56 27.02 20.74
C GLY A 208 -6.64 28.25 20.72
N GLU A 209 -5.33 28.00 20.73
CA GLU A 209 -4.33 29.07 20.73
C GLU A 209 -4.08 29.62 19.31
N VAL A 210 -4.02 30.94 19.17
CA VAL A 210 -3.63 31.62 17.93
C VAL A 210 -2.15 31.99 17.98
N ARG A 211 -1.34 31.36 17.14
CA ARG A 211 0.13 31.46 17.14
C ARG A 211 0.68 31.97 15.81
N PRO A 212 0.69 33.29 15.57
CA PRO A 212 1.35 33.88 14.39
C PRO A 212 2.86 33.93 14.58
N ASN A 213 3.62 33.98 13.49
CA ASN A 213 5.09 34.03 13.51
C ASN A 213 5.75 32.83 14.23
N ALA A 214 5.12 31.66 14.16
CA ALA A 214 5.67 30.42 14.68
C ALA A 214 6.85 29.93 13.82
N SER A 215 7.66 29.02 14.38
CA SER A 215 8.63 28.28 13.57
C SER A 215 7.90 27.35 12.58
N PRO A 216 8.44 27.14 11.36
CA PRO A 216 7.87 26.19 10.42
C PRO A 216 7.72 24.81 11.03
N GLN A 217 6.61 24.14 10.70
CA GLN A 217 6.34 22.76 11.13
C GLN A 217 6.36 21.83 9.92
N THR A 218 6.62 20.54 10.14
CA THR A 218 6.59 19.56 9.05
C THR A 218 5.17 19.39 8.51
N VAL A 219 5.02 19.55 7.19
CA VAL A 219 3.81 19.21 6.44
C VAL A 219 4.04 17.83 5.81
N PRO A 220 3.03 16.93 5.81
CA PRO A 220 3.14 15.63 5.17
C PRO A 220 3.58 15.74 3.70
N ASN A 221 4.50 14.87 3.29
CA ASN A 221 5.00 14.79 1.92
C ASN A 221 4.84 13.36 1.42
N LEU A 222 3.92 13.16 0.47
CA LEU A 222 3.66 11.86 -0.15
C LEU A 222 4.61 11.54 -1.32
N ASN A 223 5.29 12.56 -1.87
CA ASN A 223 6.08 12.50 -3.10
C ASN A 223 5.32 11.77 -4.22
N VAL A 224 4.42 12.48 -4.90
CA VAL A 224 3.52 11.87 -5.90
C VAL A 224 4.30 11.17 -7.03
N ASP A 225 5.49 11.65 -7.39
CA ASP A 225 6.35 11.00 -8.38
C ASP A 225 6.83 9.61 -7.95
N ASP A 226 7.15 9.43 -6.66
CA ASP A 226 7.52 8.11 -6.11
C ASP A 226 6.32 7.18 -6.10
N VAL A 227 5.12 7.69 -5.80
CA VAL A 227 3.87 6.93 -5.88
C VAL A 227 3.65 6.44 -7.32
N PHE A 228 3.77 7.31 -8.31
CA PHE A 228 3.63 6.93 -9.72
C PHE A 228 4.71 5.94 -10.18
N THR A 229 5.96 6.11 -9.73
CA THR A 229 7.04 5.14 -10.01
C THR A 229 6.66 3.72 -9.55
N ARG A 230 5.96 3.62 -8.42
CA ARG A 230 5.49 2.35 -7.87
C ARG A 230 4.27 1.83 -8.63
N LEU A 231 3.32 2.70 -8.98
CA LEU A 231 2.18 2.33 -9.82
C LEU A 231 2.62 1.83 -11.20
N ASP A 232 3.72 2.35 -11.73
CA ASP A 232 4.28 1.95 -13.03
C ASP A 232 4.81 0.53 -13.05
N SER A 233 5.25 0.04 -11.87
CA SER A 233 5.69 -1.34 -11.69
C SER A 233 4.53 -2.35 -11.71
N ILE A 234 3.28 -1.89 -11.67
CA ILE A 234 2.11 -2.76 -11.67
C ILE A 234 1.80 -3.21 -13.10
N GLU A 235 2.09 -4.49 -13.37
CA GLU A 235 1.81 -5.09 -14.68
C GLU A 235 0.32 -5.37 -14.89
N THR A 236 -0.39 -5.83 -13.86
CA THR A 236 -1.83 -6.12 -13.90
C THR A 236 -2.61 -4.85 -13.64
N ARG A 237 -3.06 -4.19 -14.70
CA ARG A 237 -3.90 -3.00 -14.60
C ARG A 237 -4.93 -2.93 -15.71
N ASP A 238 -6.02 -2.26 -15.45
CA ASP A 238 -6.96 -1.84 -16.47
C ASP A 238 -6.46 -0.54 -17.11
N LYS A 239 -6.80 -0.33 -18.38
CA LYS A 239 -6.45 0.90 -19.11
C LYS A 239 -7.71 1.54 -19.64
N ILE A 240 -7.94 2.77 -19.26
CA ILE A 240 -8.98 3.61 -19.87
C ILE A 240 -8.35 4.26 -21.10
N THR A 241 -8.86 3.88 -22.27
CA THR A 241 -8.41 4.41 -23.57
C THR A 241 -9.31 5.52 -24.08
N ALA A 242 -10.54 5.62 -23.59
CA ALA A 242 -11.46 6.69 -23.91
C ALA A 242 -11.16 7.91 -23.02
N PRO A 243 -11.14 9.14 -23.58
CA PRO A 243 -10.95 10.36 -22.78
C PRO A 243 -12.16 10.65 -21.87
N THR A 244 -13.25 9.90 -22.03
CA THR A 244 -14.46 10.09 -21.26
C THR A 244 -15.12 8.75 -20.96
N VAL A 245 -15.52 8.56 -19.72
CA VAL A 245 -16.30 7.41 -19.25
C VAL A 245 -17.70 7.86 -18.82
N ALA A 246 -18.64 6.92 -18.85
CA ALA A 246 -20.03 7.16 -18.49
C ALA A 246 -20.20 7.38 -16.98
N ASP A 247 -21.36 7.92 -16.61
CA ASP A 247 -21.84 7.98 -15.23
C ASP A 247 -21.89 6.57 -14.59
N GLY A 248 -21.62 6.51 -13.29
CA GLY A 248 -21.55 5.27 -12.52
C GLY A 248 -20.35 4.40 -12.87
N HIS A 249 -19.24 5.00 -13.34
CA HIS A 249 -18.04 4.22 -13.68
C HIS A 249 -17.46 3.58 -12.41
N VAL A 250 -17.24 2.26 -12.46
CA VAL A 250 -16.71 1.50 -11.32
C VAL A 250 -15.22 1.23 -11.50
N VAL A 251 -14.44 1.59 -10.48
CA VAL A 251 -13.02 1.25 -10.36
C VAL A 251 -12.84 0.29 -9.19
N ASP A 252 -12.68 -0.98 -9.51
CA ASP A 252 -12.63 -2.13 -8.58
C ASP A 252 -11.24 -2.80 -8.54
N TYR A 253 -10.28 -2.22 -9.27
CA TYR A 253 -8.90 -2.68 -9.40
C TYR A 253 -7.96 -1.49 -9.69
N PHE A 254 -6.69 -1.77 -10.01
CA PHE A 254 -5.76 -0.76 -10.50
C PHE A 254 -6.08 -0.39 -11.95
N THR A 255 -6.44 0.87 -12.17
CA THR A 255 -6.90 1.40 -13.45
C THR A 255 -6.09 2.64 -13.83
N GLU A 256 -5.42 2.57 -14.97
CA GLU A 256 -4.62 3.67 -15.53
C GLU A 256 -5.45 4.45 -16.57
N ALA A 257 -5.48 5.78 -16.44
CA ALA A 257 -5.84 6.69 -17.51
C ALA A 257 -4.57 7.39 -18.00
N ALA A 258 -4.15 7.07 -19.23
CA ALA A 258 -2.88 7.55 -19.79
C ALA A 258 -2.96 8.98 -20.37
N ALA A 259 -4.17 9.54 -20.44
CA ALA A 259 -4.49 10.86 -20.97
C ALA A 259 -5.59 11.48 -20.07
N PRO A 260 -5.91 12.78 -20.23
CA PRO A 260 -6.95 13.41 -19.44
C PRO A 260 -8.26 12.62 -19.46
N LEU A 261 -8.85 12.45 -18.28
CA LEU A 261 -10.05 11.64 -18.11
C LEU A 261 -11.21 12.50 -17.59
N THR A 262 -12.35 12.40 -18.25
CA THR A 262 -13.63 12.93 -17.75
C THR A 262 -14.58 11.80 -17.38
N VAL A 263 -15.13 11.82 -16.16
CA VAL A 263 -16.27 10.98 -15.74
C VAL A 263 -17.53 11.84 -15.84
N LYS A 264 -18.50 11.46 -16.68
CA LYS A 264 -19.73 12.25 -16.95
C LYS A 264 -20.75 12.30 -15.79
N GLY A 265 -20.39 11.80 -14.62
CA GLY A 265 -21.25 11.68 -13.47
C GLY A 265 -20.47 11.06 -12.32
N ASP A 266 -21.10 10.13 -11.62
CA ASP A 266 -20.55 9.51 -10.42
C ASP A 266 -19.41 8.53 -10.75
N LEU A 267 -18.39 8.54 -9.89
CA LEU A 267 -17.29 7.60 -9.88
C LEU A 267 -17.39 6.73 -8.61
N LEU A 268 -17.49 5.42 -8.79
CA LEU A 268 -17.54 4.45 -7.70
C LEU A 268 -16.18 3.75 -7.55
N LEU A 269 -15.58 3.84 -6.37
CA LEU A 269 -14.39 3.09 -6.01
C LEU A 269 -14.79 1.86 -5.19
N ASP A 270 -14.47 0.65 -5.65
CA ASP A 270 -14.72 -0.61 -4.94
C ASP A 270 -13.38 -1.28 -4.57
N GLY A 271 -12.67 -0.64 -3.64
CA GLY A 271 -11.27 -0.92 -3.26
C GLY A 271 -10.25 -0.67 -4.36
N GLY A 272 -10.67 -0.14 -5.50
CA GLY A 272 -9.81 0.12 -6.66
C GLY A 272 -8.94 1.37 -6.50
N VAL A 273 -7.98 1.48 -7.42
CA VAL A 273 -7.09 2.62 -7.54
C VAL A 273 -7.17 3.17 -8.95
N LEU A 274 -7.71 4.38 -9.09
CA LEU A 274 -7.64 5.13 -10.34
C LEU A 274 -6.37 5.97 -10.31
N TYR A 275 -5.55 5.89 -11.35
CA TYR A 275 -4.43 6.82 -11.51
C TYR A 275 -4.39 7.41 -12.91
N CYS A 276 -4.42 8.74 -12.96
CA CYS A 276 -4.42 9.54 -14.16
C CYS A 276 -3.03 10.13 -14.38
N ARG A 277 -2.49 10.01 -15.59
CA ARG A 277 -1.20 10.62 -15.98
C ARG A 277 -1.29 12.11 -16.24
N ASP A 278 -2.49 12.64 -16.21
CA ASP A 278 -2.87 13.99 -16.61
C ASP A 278 -4.13 14.36 -15.84
N ASP A 279 -4.83 15.41 -16.24
CA ASP A 279 -6.00 15.92 -15.52
C ASP A 279 -7.14 14.91 -15.38
N LEU A 280 -7.82 14.94 -14.23
CA LEU A 280 -9.02 14.16 -13.95
C LEU A 280 -10.18 15.10 -13.62
N ASN A 281 -11.29 14.97 -14.34
CA ASN A 281 -12.53 15.69 -14.07
C ASN A 281 -13.68 14.71 -13.80
N VAL A 282 -14.24 14.74 -12.59
CA VAL A 282 -15.42 13.97 -12.19
C VAL A 282 -16.60 14.92 -12.06
N GLN A 283 -17.58 14.80 -12.96
CA GLN A 283 -18.75 15.69 -13.02
C GLN A 283 -19.84 15.37 -11.98
N GLY A 284 -19.63 14.33 -11.17
CA GLY A 284 -20.54 13.89 -10.12
C GLY A 284 -19.80 13.52 -8.84
N LYS A 285 -20.38 12.62 -8.06
CA LYS A 285 -19.89 12.21 -6.75
C LYS A 285 -18.77 11.18 -6.86
N VAL A 286 -17.84 11.20 -5.91
CA VAL A 286 -16.90 10.07 -5.70
C VAL A 286 -17.33 9.31 -4.44
N THR A 287 -17.63 8.01 -4.58
CA THR A 287 -18.16 7.18 -3.48
C THR A 287 -17.42 5.85 -3.35
N GLY A 288 -17.60 5.18 -2.22
CA GLY A 288 -17.02 3.86 -1.93
C GLY A 288 -15.64 3.92 -1.28
N ASN A 289 -14.79 2.92 -1.55
CA ASN A 289 -13.49 2.75 -0.92
C ASN A 289 -12.39 2.71 -1.97
N GLY A 290 -11.30 3.46 -1.80
CA GLY A 290 -10.17 3.38 -2.73
C GLY A 290 -9.38 4.66 -2.82
N ALA A 291 -8.58 4.78 -3.88
CA ALA A 291 -7.76 5.95 -4.08
C ALA A 291 -7.75 6.44 -5.53
N ILE A 292 -7.55 7.76 -5.65
CA ILE A 292 -7.36 8.48 -6.88
C ILE A 292 -5.99 9.15 -6.81
N PHE A 293 -5.15 8.92 -7.82
CA PHE A 293 -3.88 9.60 -8.00
C PHE A 293 -3.88 10.36 -9.33
N SER A 294 -3.40 11.60 -9.36
CA SER A 294 -3.26 12.37 -10.59
C SER A 294 -1.90 13.05 -10.66
N LEU A 295 -1.23 12.98 -11.80
CA LEU A 295 -0.07 13.83 -12.10
C LEU A 295 -0.47 15.23 -12.54
N GLY A 296 -1.71 15.41 -12.99
CA GLY A 296 -2.28 16.72 -13.34
C GLY A 296 -3.22 17.23 -12.26
N ASP A 297 -4.15 18.06 -12.68
CA ASP A 297 -5.19 18.63 -11.83
C ASP A 297 -6.31 17.61 -11.58
N VAL A 298 -7.01 17.75 -10.46
CA VAL A 298 -8.19 16.95 -10.12
C VAL A 298 -9.35 17.86 -9.82
N LYS A 299 -10.46 17.66 -10.51
CA LYS A 299 -11.71 18.37 -10.29
C LYS A 299 -12.84 17.41 -10.00
N ILE A 300 -13.59 17.67 -8.93
CA ILE A 300 -14.76 16.88 -8.51
C ILE A 300 -15.94 17.84 -8.29
N ASP A 301 -16.93 17.78 -9.18
CA ASP A 301 -18.13 18.63 -9.22
C ASP A 301 -19.35 17.99 -8.52
N GLY A 302 -19.13 17.35 -7.37
CA GLY A 302 -20.19 16.77 -6.56
C GLY A 302 -19.69 16.18 -5.25
N GLY A 303 -20.41 16.42 -4.15
CA GLY A 303 -20.15 15.74 -2.89
C GLY A 303 -20.95 14.44 -2.75
N ALA A 304 -20.39 13.48 -2.02
CA ALA A 304 -21.04 12.22 -1.70
C ALA A 304 -22.20 12.40 -0.69
N ASP A 305 -23.11 11.43 -0.66
CA ASP A 305 -23.98 11.26 0.51
C ASP A 305 -23.13 10.67 1.65
N LEU A 306 -23.39 11.07 2.90
CA LEU A 306 -22.60 10.56 4.04
C LEU A 306 -22.86 9.07 4.26
N SER A 307 -21.93 8.23 3.81
CA SER A 307 -21.85 6.81 4.11
C SER A 307 -20.65 6.56 5.01
N ALA A 308 -20.88 5.96 6.19
CA ALA A 308 -19.80 5.60 7.12
C ALA A 308 -18.80 4.58 6.51
N LYS A 309 -19.19 3.92 5.42
CA LYS A 309 -18.40 2.89 4.74
C LYS A 309 -17.53 3.45 3.63
N ASP A 310 -17.64 4.73 3.32
CA ASP A 310 -16.90 5.34 2.22
C ASP A 310 -15.59 5.90 2.76
N GLN A 311 -14.46 5.49 2.19
CA GLN A 311 -13.15 6.02 2.53
C GLN A 311 -12.33 6.20 1.25
N VAL A 312 -12.19 7.46 0.83
CA VAL A 312 -11.53 7.81 -0.43
C VAL A 312 -10.30 8.67 -0.17
N ALA A 313 -9.17 8.28 -0.74
CA ALA A 313 -8.01 9.16 -0.82
C ALA A 313 -7.91 9.80 -2.21
N VAL A 314 -7.84 11.12 -2.28
CA VAL A 314 -7.57 11.85 -3.53
C VAL A 314 -6.25 12.58 -3.39
N VAL A 315 -5.33 12.26 -4.29
CA VAL A 315 -3.96 12.76 -4.30
C VAL A 315 -3.66 13.35 -5.67
N ALA A 316 -3.39 14.64 -5.73
CA ALA A 316 -3.02 15.35 -6.95
C ALA A 316 -1.59 15.90 -6.84
N LYS A 317 -0.84 15.85 -7.94
CA LYS A 317 0.38 16.65 -8.09
C LYS A 317 0.05 18.09 -8.48
N GLY A 318 -0.96 18.25 -9.34
CA GLY A 318 -1.53 19.55 -9.73
C GLY A 318 -2.53 20.08 -8.71
N ALA A 319 -3.38 21.02 -9.14
CA ALA A 319 -4.44 21.60 -8.35
C ALA A 319 -5.54 20.57 -8.02
N LEU A 320 -6.22 20.75 -6.90
CA LEU A 320 -7.36 19.92 -6.51
C LEU A 320 -8.57 20.79 -6.17
N GLU A 321 -9.61 20.69 -7.00
CA GLU A 321 -10.89 21.37 -6.86
C GLU A 321 -11.98 20.40 -6.38
N LEU A 322 -12.65 20.74 -5.28
CA LEU A 322 -13.78 20.00 -4.72
C LEU A 322 -14.98 20.91 -4.52
N HIS A 323 -15.97 20.80 -5.40
CA HIS A 323 -17.16 21.63 -5.38
C HIS A 323 -18.39 20.84 -4.94
N GLY A 324 -18.93 21.21 -3.78
CA GLY A 324 -20.25 20.77 -3.35
C GLY A 324 -21.35 21.74 -3.78
N THR A 325 -22.59 21.38 -3.45
CA THR A 325 -23.77 22.23 -3.61
C THR A 325 -24.29 22.79 -2.28
N SER A 326 -23.92 22.16 -1.17
CA SER A 326 -24.22 22.58 0.20
C SER A 326 -23.45 21.72 1.20
N LYS A 327 -22.78 22.36 2.16
CA LYS A 327 -22.08 21.64 3.24
C LYS A 327 -23.00 20.79 4.13
N ASP A 328 -24.31 21.05 4.14
CA ASP A 328 -25.28 20.33 4.98
C ASP A 328 -25.74 19.00 4.35
N SER A 329 -25.59 18.85 3.03
CA SER A 329 -26.06 17.67 2.30
C SER A 329 -24.97 16.99 1.46
N GLN A 330 -23.78 17.55 1.39
CA GLN A 330 -22.69 17.06 0.55
C GLN A 330 -21.45 16.79 1.41
N PHE A 331 -20.96 15.57 1.34
CA PHE A 331 -19.90 15.06 2.19
C PHE A 331 -18.77 14.48 1.35
N PHE A 332 -17.55 14.58 1.84
CA PHE A 332 -16.40 13.84 1.33
C PHE A 332 -15.73 13.15 2.53
N ASN A 333 -15.55 11.84 2.49
CA ASN A 333 -14.94 11.08 3.58
C ASN A 333 -13.59 10.50 3.15
N GLY A 334 -12.52 11.02 3.74
CA GLY A 334 -11.16 10.53 3.54
C GLY A 334 -10.10 11.63 3.45
N LEU A 335 -9.05 11.37 2.67
CA LEU A 335 -7.86 12.21 2.58
C LEU A 335 -7.88 13.02 1.28
N ILE A 336 -7.59 14.31 1.39
CA ILE A 336 -7.34 15.20 0.25
C ILE A 336 -5.91 15.70 0.34
N TYR A 337 -5.10 15.46 -0.69
CA TYR A 337 -3.72 15.89 -0.77
C TYR A 337 -3.39 16.51 -2.13
N SER A 338 -2.65 17.61 -2.12
CA SER A 338 -2.16 18.28 -3.32
C SER A 338 -0.71 18.75 -3.14
N GLU A 339 0.12 18.63 -4.18
CA GLU A 339 1.45 19.28 -4.25
C GLU A 339 1.38 20.68 -4.89
N SER A 340 0.19 21.17 -5.25
CA SER A 340 -0.01 22.51 -5.82
C SER A 340 -0.99 23.33 -5.00
N GLU A 341 -2.30 23.17 -5.16
CA GLU A 341 -3.31 23.92 -4.42
C GLU A 341 -4.54 23.07 -4.14
N ILE A 342 -5.32 23.46 -3.13
CA ILE A 342 -6.64 22.88 -2.83
C ILE A 342 -7.67 24.01 -2.80
N LEU A 343 -8.74 23.85 -3.56
CA LEU A 343 -9.90 24.71 -3.61
C LEU A 343 -11.12 23.88 -3.22
N ALA A 344 -11.80 24.21 -2.13
CA ALA A 344 -13.04 23.53 -1.75
C ALA A 344 -14.15 24.52 -1.41
N SER A 345 -15.36 24.22 -1.90
CA SER A 345 -16.53 25.07 -1.68
C SER A 345 -17.79 24.27 -1.36
N ASP A 346 -18.62 24.80 -0.46
CA ASP A 346 -19.98 24.31 -0.19
C ASP A 346 -20.07 22.79 0.12
N ILE A 347 -19.12 22.28 0.92
CA ILE A 347 -18.99 20.84 1.21
C ILE A 347 -18.53 20.57 2.66
N THR A 348 -18.88 19.40 3.18
CA THR A 348 -18.31 18.87 4.42
C THR A 348 -17.25 17.81 4.13
N ILE A 349 -16.02 18.01 4.61
CA ILE A 349 -14.90 17.06 4.50
C ILE A 349 -14.69 16.38 5.85
N ILE A 350 -14.72 15.05 5.87
CA ILE A 350 -14.46 14.22 7.03
C ILE A 350 -13.11 13.54 6.81
N GLY A 351 -12.07 14.02 7.50
CA GLY A 351 -10.69 13.59 7.32
C GLY A 351 -9.71 14.76 7.37
N ALA A 352 -8.78 14.84 6.43
CA ALA A 352 -7.81 15.94 6.39
C ALA A 352 -7.59 16.47 4.98
N ALA A 353 -7.24 17.75 4.90
CA ALA A 353 -6.78 18.39 3.68
C ALA A 353 -5.34 18.88 3.88
N VAL A 354 -4.46 18.49 2.97
CA VAL A 354 -3.03 18.80 3.02
C VAL A 354 -2.56 19.38 1.69
N VAL A 355 -1.95 20.56 1.73
CA VAL A 355 -1.23 21.14 0.59
C VAL A 355 0.26 21.13 0.89
N ASN A 356 1.03 20.39 0.11
CA ASN A 356 2.48 20.33 0.20
C ASN A 356 3.13 20.82 -1.09
N GLY A 357 2.80 22.05 -1.47
CA GLY A 357 3.44 22.77 -2.58
C GLY A 357 4.48 23.78 -2.11
N ASP A 358 4.60 24.89 -2.83
CA ASP A 358 5.50 25.98 -2.45
C ASP A 358 4.87 26.86 -1.34
N ASP A 359 5.55 27.96 -0.96
CA ASP A 359 5.03 28.87 0.08
C ASP A 359 3.89 29.79 -0.40
N LYS A 360 3.44 29.63 -1.65
CA LYS A 360 2.36 30.39 -2.30
C LYS A 360 1.17 29.52 -2.66
N SER A 361 1.36 28.22 -2.80
CA SER A 361 0.36 27.16 -2.93
C SER A 361 -0.80 27.29 -1.92
N PRO A 362 -1.97 27.80 -2.34
CA PRO A 362 -3.03 28.08 -1.39
C PRO A 362 -3.85 26.83 -1.04
N LEU A 363 -4.39 26.84 0.18
CA LEU A 363 -5.52 26.02 0.59
C LEU A 363 -6.70 26.96 0.83
N GLU A 364 -7.62 27.03 -0.13
CA GLU A 364 -8.79 27.91 -0.10
C GLU A 364 -10.06 27.14 0.20
N LEU A 365 -10.79 27.59 1.22
CA LEU A 365 -12.00 26.93 1.72
C LEU A 365 -13.14 27.95 1.87
N ASP A 366 -14.16 27.85 1.03
CA ASP A 366 -15.33 28.73 1.09
C ASP A 366 -16.58 27.96 1.53
N ASN A 367 -17.18 28.35 2.65
CA ASN A 367 -18.34 27.66 3.22
C ASN A 367 -18.13 26.14 3.39
N VAL A 368 -16.98 25.75 3.94
CA VAL A 368 -16.59 24.34 4.15
C VAL A 368 -16.69 23.96 5.62
N THR A 369 -17.12 22.73 5.90
CA THR A 369 -16.94 22.13 7.22
C THR A 369 -15.89 21.04 7.12
N LEU A 370 -14.82 21.11 7.92
CA LEU A 370 -13.79 20.08 7.96
C LEU A 370 -13.70 19.45 9.35
N VAL A 371 -13.89 18.14 9.39
CA VAL A 371 -13.93 17.34 10.61
C VAL A 371 -12.87 16.25 10.56
N LYS A 372 -11.82 16.42 11.36
CA LYS A 372 -10.70 15.50 11.44
C LYS A 372 -11.09 14.18 12.11
N THR A 373 -10.74 13.06 11.48
CA THR A 373 -10.85 11.71 12.06
C THR A 373 -9.51 10.98 11.93
N PRO A 374 -9.01 10.28 12.98
CA PRO A 374 -7.75 9.55 12.91
C PRO A 374 -7.73 8.41 11.87
N LEU A 375 -8.89 7.83 11.56
CA LEU A 375 -9.02 6.72 10.60
C LEU A 375 -8.98 7.20 9.15
N ALA A 376 -9.52 8.39 8.85
CA ALA A 376 -9.57 8.93 7.49
C ALA A 376 -8.21 9.42 6.95
N VAL A 377 -7.20 9.62 7.82
CA VAL A 377 -5.86 10.14 7.48
C VAL A 377 -4.80 9.06 7.30
N SER A 378 -5.21 7.79 7.30
CA SER A 378 -4.32 6.65 7.09
C SER A 378 -4.98 5.62 6.19
N MET A 379 -4.49 5.51 4.95
CA MET A 379 -4.91 4.48 4.01
C MET A 379 -3.70 3.68 3.55
N VAL A 380 -3.76 2.37 3.70
CA VAL A 380 -2.74 1.44 3.20
C VAL A 380 -3.33 0.68 2.03
N ILE A 381 -2.72 0.82 0.86
CA ILE A 381 -3.18 0.19 -0.38
C ILE A 381 -2.15 -0.87 -0.76
N GLY A 382 -2.57 -2.14 -0.79
CA GLY A 382 -1.74 -3.21 -1.34
C GLY A 382 -1.54 -3.04 -2.83
N THR A 383 -0.33 -3.23 -3.33
CA THR A 383 -0.11 -3.36 -4.78
C THR A 383 -0.33 -4.80 -5.21
N PRO A 384 -0.79 -5.04 -6.45
CA PRO A 384 -1.07 -6.40 -6.91
C PRO A 384 0.19 -7.24 -6.87
N SER A 385 0.11 -8.38 -6.20
CA SER A 385 1.16 -9.39 -6.26
C SER A 385 0.74 -10.56 -7.13
N LYS A 386 1.75 -11.17 -7.75
CA LYS A 386 1.64 -12.37 -8.58
C LYS A 386 2.49 -13.45 -7.91
N PRO A 387 1.97 -14.67 -7.64
CA PRO A 387 2.84 -15.77 -7.28
C PRO A 387 3.81 -16.05 -8.44
N SER A 388 5.05 -16.46 -8.13
CA SER A 388 5.95 -16.97 -9.15
C SER A 388 5.33 -18.23 -9.76
N PHE A 389 5.04 -18.19 -11.06
CA PHE A 389 4.44 -19.30 -11.79
C PHE A 389 5.21 -19.56 -13.08
N ASP A 390 5.35 -20.84 -13.43
CA ASP A 390 5.87 -21.25 -14.73
C ASP A 390 4.71 -21.25 -15.73
N ALA A 391 4.57 -20.17 -16.51
CA ALA A 391 3.52 -20.02 -17.50
C ALA A 391 3.37 -21.28 -18.37
N ALA A 392 2.13 -21.69 -18.63
CA ALA A 392 1.87 -22.79 -19.55
C ALA A 392 2.40 -22.42 -20.94
N VAL A 393 3.37 -23.20 -21.44
CA VAL A 393 4.07 -22.89 -22.69
C VAL A 393 3.40 -23.63 -23.84
N LEU A 394 2.83 -22.90 -24.80
CA LEU A 394 2.45 -23.43 -26.10
C LEU A 394 3.71 -23.88 -26.85
N LYS A 395 4.01 -25.18 -26.80
CA LYS A 395 5.11 -25.81 -27.54
C LYS A 395 4.67 -26.20 -28.94
N SER A 396 4.12 -25.26 -29.71
CA SER A 396 3.90 -25.44 -31.15
C SER A 396 4.99 -24.71 -31.93
N GLY A 397 5.69 -25.43 -32.81
CA GLY A 397 6.65 -24.82 -33.73
C GLY A 397 7.84 -25.70 -34.13
N ASN A 398 8.25 -25.55 -35.39
CA ASN A 398 9.53 -26.02 -35.93
C ASN A 398 10.61 -24.96 -35.69
N LYS A 399 11.73 -25.29 -35.02
CA LYS A 399 12.89 -24.38 -35.00
C LYS A 399 13.88 -24.70 -36.12
N LYS A 400 14.32 -23.65 -36.85
CA LYS A 400 15.58 -23.65 -37.61
C LYS A 400 16.76 -23.37 -36.66
N ASP A 401 17.65 -24.36 -36.57
CA ASP A 401 19.08 -24.37 -36.18
C ASP A 401 19.56 -23.57 -34.95
N LYS A 402 20.06 -24.28 -33.91
CA LYS A 402 21.20 -23.78 -33.09
C LYS A 402 22.50 -24.33 -33.70
N ILE A 403 23.41 -23.45 -34.12
CA ILE A 403 24.73 -23.80 -34.67
C ILE A 403 25.75 -23.78 -33.53
N GLY A 404 26.28 -24.95 -33.17
CA GLY A 404 27.49 -25.03 -32.34
C GLY A 404 28.71 -25.03 -33.26
N LEU A 405 29.54 -24.00 -33.19
CA LEU A 405 30.83 -23.96 -33.90
C LEU A 405 31.88 -24.71 -33.06
N THR A 406 32.24 -25.92 -33.48
CA THR A 406 33.36 -26.68 -32.91
C THR A 406 34.47 -26.78 -33.95
N GLY A 407 35.37 -25.81 -33.99
CA GLY A 407 36.65 -25.87 -34.71
C GLY A 407 36.60 -26.04 -36.23
N ILE A 408 37.75 -25.85 -36.87
CA ILE A 408 37.97 -25.66 -38.32
C ILE A 408 37.62 -26.90 -39.20
N LEU A 409 37.07 -28.00 -38.64
CA LEU A 409 36.84 -29.27 -39.36
C LEU A 409 35.42 -29.88 -39.24
N GLY A 410 34.43 -29.23 -38.63
CA GLY A 410 33.04 -29.71 -38.71
C GLY A 410 32.06 -29.12 -37.69
N GLY A 411 30.89 -28.67 -38.17
CA GLY A 411 29.81 -28.13 -37.33
C GLY A 411 28.74 -29.16 -36.98
N SER A 412 28.14 -29.01 -35.80
CA SER A 412 26.92 -29.75 -35.42
C SER A 412 25.74 -28.79 -35.28
N LYS A 413 24.60 -29.17 -35.89
CA LYS A 413 23.33 -28.46 -35.78
C LYS A 413 22.36 -29.35 -35.03
N THR A 414 21.79 -28.86 -33.94
CA THR A 414 20.68 -29.51 -33.25
C THR A 414 19.41 -28.72 -33.52
N SER A 415 18.39 -29.37 -34.08
CA SER A 415 17.06 -28.81 -34.24
C SER A 415 16.05 -29.61 -33.42
N TYR A 416 15.06 -28.90 -32.88
CA TYR A 416 13.94 -29.47 -32.15
C TYR A 416 12.68 -29.22 -32.97
N SER A 417 11.85 -30.25 -33.12
CA SER A 417 10.52 -30.13 -33.71
C SER A 417 9.52 -30.86 -32.83
N TYR A 418 8.40 -30.20 -32.53
CA TYR A 418 7.27 -30.78 -31.81
C TYR A 418 6.29 -31.30 -32.88
N SER A 419 5.93 -32.59 -32.80
CA SER A 419 4.92 -33.17 -33.69
C SER A 419 3.54 -32.88 -33.10
N PRO A 420 2.60 -32.30 -33.85
CA PRO A 420 1.51 -31.54 -33.25
C PRO A 420 0.58 -32.47 -32.47
N PRO A 421 0.31 -32.17 -31.19
CA PRO A 421 -1.00 -32.45 -30.64
C PRO A 421 -2.04 -31.59 -31.38
N ASP A 422 -3.30 -32.01 -31.38
CA ASP A 422 -4.40 -31.21 -31.93
C ASP A 422 -4.33 -29.80 -31.33
N THR A 423 -4.15 -28.77 -32.17
CA THR A 423 -3.93 -27.39 -31.74
C THR A 423 -5.03 -26.93 -30.80
N GLU A 424 -6.27 -27.34 -31.07
CA GLU A 424 -7.44 -27.02 -30.26
C GLU A 424 -7.37 -27.72 -28.90
N SER A 425 -7.12 -29.04 -28.86
CA SER A 425 -6.91 -29.77 -27.59
C SER A 425 -5.73 -29.23 -26.78
N THR A 426 -4.67 -28.78 -27.44
CA THR A 426 -3.48 -28.21 -26.78
C THR A 426 -3.80 -26.84 -26.21
N LEU A 427 -4.53 -26.01 -26.95
CA LEU A 427 -4.97 -24.69 -26.49
C LEU A 427 -5.92 -24.82 -25.30
N LYS A 428 -6.93 -25.69 -25.39
CA LYS A 428 -7.90 -25.98 -24.32
C LYS A 428 -7.23 -26.58 -23.07
N SER A 429 -6.27 -27.48 -23.27
CA SER A 429 -5.43 -28.03 -22.20
C SER A 429 -4.56 -26.95 -21.54
N THR A 430 -3.97 -26.05 -22.34
CA THR A 430 -3.15 -24.94 -21.84
C THR A 430 -4.01 -23.89 -21.12
N LEU A 431 -5.25 -23.67 -21.58
CA LEU A 431 -6.22 -22.73 -21.02
C LEU A 431 -6.48 -23.00 -19.53
N ALA A 432 -6.66 -24.27 -19.19
CA ALA A 432 -6.92 -24.69 -17.82
C ALA A 432 -5.64 -25.00 -17.02
N GLY A 433 -4.50 -25.27 -17.66
CA GLY A 433 -3.22 -25.45 -16.97
C GLY A 433 -2.44 -24.18 -16.63
N GLY A 434 -2.97 -22.98 -16.92
CA GLY A 434 -2.27 -21.70 -16.77
C GLY A 434 -2.94 -20.73 -15.78
N LEU A 435 -3.78 -21.23 -14.87
CA LEU A 435 -4.53 -20.39 -13.95
C LEU A 435 -3.62 -19.74 -12.90
N GLN A 436 -3.61 -18.42 -12.89
CA GLN A 436 -2.92 -17.58 -11.94
C GLN A 436 -3.93 -16.74 -11.15
N ILE A 437 -3.61 -16.48 -9.89
CA ILE A 437 -4.26 -15.43 -9.11
C ILE A 437 -3.33 -14.23 -9.03
N SER A 438 -3.90 -13.04 -9.20
CA SER A 438 -3.27 -11.78 -8.79
C SER A 438 -4.23 -11.05 -7.87
N GLY A 439 -3.72 -10.23 -6.98
CA GLY A 439 -4.59 -9.53 -6.07
C GLY A 439 -3.85 -8.73 -5.04
N PHE A 440 -4.62 -7.97 -4.27
CA PHE A 440 -4.11 -7.13 -3.21
C PHE A 440 -5.09 -7.10 -2.03
N GLN A 441 -4.55 -6.73 -0.87
CA GLN A 441 -5.37 -6.45 0.30
C GLN A 441 -6.00 -5.07 0.16
N MET A 442 -7.32 -5.00 0.23
CA MET A 442 -8.06 -3.74 0.26
C MET A 442 -7.82 -3.00 1.58
N PRO A 443 -8.07 -1.68 1.64
CA PRO A 443 -8.12 -0.94 2.90
C PRO A 443 -9.05 -1.66 3.90
N LYS A 444 -8.63 -1.73 5.17
CA LYS A 444 -9.46 -2.32 6.22
C LYS A 444 -10.69 -1.43 6.43
N VAL A 445 -11.88 -1.99 6.24
CA VAL A 445 -13.15 -1.34 6.59
C VAL A 445 -13.64 -2.04 7.86
N ASP A 446 -13.91 -1.29 8.93
CA ASP A 446 -14.36 -1.81 10.24
C ASP A 446 -13.41 -2.87 10.86
N GLY A 447 -12.12 -2.78 10.58
CA GLY A 447 -11.12 -3.75 11.05
C GLY A 447 -11.09 -5.09 10.30
N GLU A 448 -12.03 -5.32 9.36
CA GLU A 448 -12.04 -6.52 8.53
C GLU A 448 -11.02 -6.44 7.39
N VAL A 449 -10.33 -7.56 7.15
CA VAL A 449 -9.42 -7.72 6.02
C VAL A 449 -10.17 -8.29 4.83
N LYS A 450 -10.25 -7.51 3.75
CA LYS A 450 -10.87 -7.90 2.47
C LYS A 450 -9.84 -7.86 1.34
N TYR A 451 -10.14 -8.56 0.26
CA TYR A 451 -9.25 -8.71 -0.88
C TYR A 451 -9.96 -8.37 -2.19
N SER A 452 -9.19 -7.82 -3.13
CA SER A 452 -9.53 -7.78 -4.55
C SER A 452 -8.64 -8.78 -5.27
N LEU A 453 -9.26 -9.77 -5.91
CA LEU A 453 -8.62 -10.92 -6.54
C LEU A 453 -9.01 -10.99 -8.01
N LEU A 454 -8.02 -11.26 -8.85
CA LEU A 454 -8.13 -11.37 -10.29
C LEU A 454 -7.57 -12.72 -10.73
N TYR A 455 -8.43 -13.55 -11.31
CA TYR A 455 -8.07 -14.85 -11.84
C TYR A 455 -7.77 -14.73 -13.33
N GLU A 456 -6.55 -15.07 -13.72
CA GLU A 456 -6.05 -14.92 -15.08
C GLU A 456 -5.49 -16.24 -15.61
N GLY A 457 -5.71 -16.54 -16.89
CA GLY A 457 -4.97 -17.56 -17.62
C GLY A 457 -3.75 -16.94 -18.26
N VAL A 458 -2.57 -17.52 -18.05
CA VAL A 458 -1.32 -17.06 -18.66
C VAL A 458 -0.91 -17.97 -19.80
N PHE A 459 -0.67 -17.35 -20.96
CA PHE A 459 -0.30 -18.01 -22.20
C PHE A 459 1.05 -17.48 -22.65
N SER A 460 1.98 -18.39 -22.91
CA SER A 460 3.26 -18.04 -23.54
C SER A 460 3.46 -18.91 -24.78
N ARG A 461 4.18 -18.39 -25.77
CA ARG A 461 4.57 -19.19 -26.94
C ARG A 461 6.05 -19.54 -26.84
N ALA A 462 6.37 -20.84 -26.94
CA ALA A 462 7.75 -21.33 -26.84
C ALA A 462 8.72 -20.67 -27.84
N ILE A 463 8.19 -20.16 -28.95
CA ILE A 463 8.96 -19.61 -30.07
C ILE A 463 8.25 -18.35 -30.60
N GLY A 464 8.96 -17.22 -30.64
CA GLY A 464 8.48 -15.96 -31.23
C GLY A 464 7.85 -14.97 -30.25
N GLY A 465 7.49 -15.41 -29.05
CA GLY A 465 6.76 -14.61 -28.06
C GLY A 465 5.34 -14.30 -28.51
N LEU A 466 4.50 -13.85 -27.58
CA LEU A 466 3.18 -13.28 -27.85
C LEU A 466 3.23 -11.81 -27.45
N LYS A 467 3.20 -10.90 -28.43
CA LYS A 467 3.27 -9.46 -28.18
C LYS A 467 2.00 -8.74 -28.60
N THR A 468 1.28 -9.29 -29.57
CA THR A 468 0.06 -8.73 -30.11
C THR A 468 -0.93 -9.82 -30.50
N ILE A 469 -2.21 -9.46 -30.66
CA ILE A 469 -3.25 -10.36 -31.18
C ILE A 469 -2.87 -10.90 -32.56
N GLY A 470 -2.14 -10.13 -33.38
CA GLY A 470 -1.67 -10.55 -34.70
C GLY A 470 -0.68 -11.71 -34.68
N ASP A 471 -0.10 -12.03 -33.51
CA ASP A 471 0.72 -13.23 -33.35
C ASP A 471 -0.13 -14.51 -33.26
N LEU A 472 -1.44 -14.41 -33.08
CA LEU A 472 -2.37 -15.54 -32.98
C LEU A 472 -3.13 -15.79 -34.28
N THR A 473 -3.35 -17.05 -34.64
CA THR A 473 -4.25 -17.41 -35.74
C THR A 473 -5.72 -17.14 -35.38
N PRO A 474 -6.62 -16.96 -36.36
CA PRO A 474 -8.05 -16.79 -36.07
C PRO A 474 -8.65 -17.92 -35.22
N ASP A 475 -8.24 -19.16 -35.48
CA ASP A 475 -8.69 -20.33 -34.70
C ASP A 475 -8.19 -20.28 -33.24
N GLU A 476 -6.95 -19.83 -33.02
CA GLU A 476 -6.41 -19.61 -31.68
C GLU A 476 -7.20 -18.51 -30.95
N GLN A 477 -7.51 -17.40 -31.63
CA GLN A 477 -8.29 -16.31 -31.03
C GLN A 477 -9.71 -16.74 -30.65
N ALA A 478 -10.38 -17.51 -31.53
CA ALA A 478 -11.72 -18.02 -31.28
C ALA A 478 -11.74 -19.05 -30.14
N ALA A 479 -10.77 -19.95 -30.09
CA ALA A 479 -10.67 -20.96 -29.02
C ALA A 479 -10.29 -20.36 -27.65
N LEU A 480 -9.63 -19.20 -27.63
CA LEU A 480 -9.33 -18.42 -26.43
C LEU A 480 -10.45 -17.43 -26.03
N GLU A 481 -11.51 -17.33 -26.84
CA GLU A 481 -12.63 -16.40 -26.63
C GLU A 481 -12.15 -14.93 -26.47
N LEU A 482 -11.10 -14.52 -27.20
CA LEU A 482 -10.51 -13.18 -27.05
C LEU A 482 -11.43 -12.03 -27.49
N ASP A 483 -12.50 -12.35 -28.21
CA ASP A 483 -13.56 -11.42 -28.60
C ASP A 483 -14.50 -11.07 -27.44
N THR A 484 -14.66 -11.98 -26.47
CA THR A 484 -15.56 -11.82 -25.32
C THR A 484 -14.80 -11.64 -24.01
N ARG A 485 -13.57 -12.12 -23.91
CA ARG A 485 -12.75 -12.05 -22.70
C ARG A 485 -11.75 -10.90 -22.76
N ARG A 486 -11.66 -10.18 -21.64
CA ARG A 486 -10.60 -9.19 -21.44
C ARG A 486 -9.24 -9.88 -21.42
N HIS A 487 -8.29 -9.30 -22.13
CA HIS A 487 -6.95 -9.84 -22.22
C HIS A 487 -5.91 -8.73 -22.41
N TYR A 488 -4.65 -9.03 -22.10
CA TYR A 488 -3.53 -8.12 -22.33
C TYR A 488 -2.23 -8.90 -22.58
N PHE A 489 -1.25 -8.24 -23.18
CA PHE A 489 0.09 -8.79 -23.38
C PHE A 489 1.07 -8.13 -22.41
N ALA A 490 1.90 -8.92 -21.74
CA ALA A 490 3.02 -8.42 -20.94
C ALA A 490 4.25 -9.31 -21.16
N GLY A 491 5.34 -8.69 -21.62
CA GLY A 491 6.53 -9.41 -22.07
C GLY A 491 6.22 -10.26 -23.32
N ASP A 492 6.47 -11.56 -23.21
CA ASP A 492 6.18 -12.55 -24.26
C ASP A 492 4.91 -13.38 -23.95
N ASN A 493 4.10 -12.93 -22.99
CA ASN A 493 2.92 -13.63 -22.50
C ASN A 493 1.62 -12.86 -22.81
N LEU A 494 0.57 -13.61 -23.13
CA LEU A 494 -0.81 -13.18 -23.18
C LEU A 494 -1.51 -13.60 -21.87
N TYR A 495 -2.27 -12.70 -21.28
CA TYR A 495 -3.06 -12.92 -20.08
C TYR A 495 -4.54 -12.78 -20.44
N ILE A 496 -5.36 -13.74 -20.04
CA ILE A 496 -6.82 -13.75 -20.27
C ILE A 496 -7.52 -13.74 -18.93
N ARG A 497 -8.44 -12.81 -18.69
CA ARG A 497 -9.15 -12.69 -17.42
C ARG A 497 -10.36 -13.61 -17.38
N TYR A 498 -10.43 -14.47 -16.36
CA TYR A 498 -11.57 -15.35 -16.10
C TYR A 498 -12.60 -14.71 -15.20
N ASP A 499 -12.15 -14.22 -14.05
CA ASP A 499 -13.04 -13.70 -13.01
C ASP A 499 -12.33 -12.66 -12.15
N ARG A 500 -13.12 -11.76 -11.56
CA ARG A 500 -12.67 -10.72 -10.63
C ARG A 500 -13.61 -10.72 -9.43
N LEU A 501 -13.03 -10.79 -8.24
CA LEU A 501 -13.75 -10.75 -6.98
C LEU A 501 -13.25 -9.59 -6.16
N THR A 502 -14.16 -8.72 -5.72
CA THR A 502 -13.85 -7.58 -4.86
C THR A 502 -14.57 -7.71 -3.52
N GLY A 503 -13.96 -7.16 -2.48
CA GLY A 503 -14.54 -7.15 -1.13
C GLY A 503 -14.66 -8.54 -0.49
N VAL A 504 -13.94 -9.56 -0.99
CA VAL A 504 -14.08 -10.93 -0.51
C VAL A 504 -13.20 -11.21 0.70
N ASN A 505 -13.70 -12.03 1.61
CA ASN A 505 -12.93 -12.61 2.70
C ASN A 505 -12.19 -13.89 2.24
N ARG A 506 -11.37 -14.47 3.13
CA ARG A 506 -10.58 -15.69 2.85
C ARG A 506 -11.45 -16.87 2.39
N GLU A 507 -12.57 -17.12 3.08
CA GLU A 507 -13.45 -18.25 2.77
C GLU A 507 -14.11 -18.09 1.40
N GLN A 508 -14.56 -16.87 1.08
CA GLN A 508 -15.14 -16.52 -0.21
C GLN A 508 -14.12 -16.65 -1.35
N ALA A 509 -12.88 -16.20 -1.14
CA ALA A 509 -11.78 -16.36 -2.09
C ALA A 509 -11.52 -17.84 -2.42
N GLN A 510 -11.39 -18.68 -1.39
CA GLN A 510 -11.17 -20.12 -1.55
C GLN A 510 -12.35 -20.80 -2.25
N SER A 511 -13.59 -20.44 -1.87
CA SER A 511 -14.80 -20.98 -2.49
C SER A 511 -14.83 -20.65 -3.98
N ALA A 512 -14.55 -19.42 -4.35
CA ALA A 512 -14.61 -18.98 -5.75
C ALA A 512 -13.51 -19.64 -6.59
N TYR A 513 -12.28 -19.76 -6.06
CA TYR A 513 -11.24 -20.54 -6.73
C TYR A 513 -11.67 -22.00 -6.94
N ASN A 514 -12.27 -22.66 -5.95
CA ASN A 514 -12.75 -24.03 -6.09
C ASN A 514 -13.86 -24.15 -7.15
N THR A 515 -14.77 -23.17 -7.23
CA THR A 515 -15.78 -23.09 -8.28
C THR A 515 -15.14 -22.94 -9.66
N LEU A 516 -14.21 -21.99 -9.82
CA LEU A 516 -13.51 -21.76 -11.08
C LEU A 516 -12.69 -22.98 -11.50
N LYS A 517 -11.98 -23.60 -10.55
CA LYS A 517 -11.23 -24.84 -10.77
C LYS A 517 -12.15 -25.95 -11.28
N THR A 518 -13.29 -26.17 -10.63
CA THR A 518 -14.26 -27.20 -11.06
C THR A 518 -14.80 -26.93 -12.46
N GLN A 519 -15.09 -25.66 -12.78
CA GLN A 519 -15.53 -25.26 -14.11
C GLN A 519 -14.45 -25.52 -15.16
N LEU A 520 -13.19 -25.15 -14.88
CA LEU A 520 -12.06 -25.41 -15.77
C LEU A 520 -11.79 -26.91 -15.93
N GLU A 521 -11.85 -27.70 -14.86
CA GLU A 521 -11.71 -29.16 -14.90
C GLU A 521 -12.78 -29.82 -15.76
N SER A 522 -14.02 -29.30 -15.76
CA SER A 522 -15.11 -29.86 -16.57
C SER A 522 -14.91 -29.69 -18.08
N VAL A 523 -14.08 -28.73 -18.49
CA VAL A 523 -13.76 -28.44 -19.90
C VAL A 523 -12.36 -28.94 -20.29
N LEU A 524 -11.67 -29.63 -19.39
CA LEU A 524 -10.33 -30.14 -19.62
C LEU A 524 -10.31 -31.33 -20.59
N PRO A 525 -9.46 -31.29 -21.64
CA PRO A 525 -9.17 -32.47 -22.44
C PRO A 525 -8.43 -33.53 -21.61
N SER A 526 -8.50 -34.80 -22.01
CA SER A 526 -7.62 -35.84 -21.47
C SER A 526 -6.14 -35.48 -21.68
N PRO A 527 -5.21 -35.95 -20.81
CA PRO A 527 -3.79 -35.67 -20.95
C PRO A 527 -3.27 -35.85 -22.37
N VAL A 528 -2.64 -34.81 -22.90
CA VAL A 528 -2.27 -34.74 -24.30
C VAL A 528 -0.88 -35.34 -24.48
N SER A 529 -0.81 -36.51 -25.13
CA SER A 529 0.47 -37.14 -25.48
C SER A 529 1.07 -36.50 -26.72
N TYR A 530 2.35 -36.11 -26.65
CA TYR A 530 3.10 -35.56 -27.77
C TYR A 530 4.51 -36.17 -27.83
N SER A 531 5.23 -35.90 -28.92
CA SER A 531 6.61 -36.36 -29.09
C SER A 531 7.57 -35.22 -29.36
N ILE A 532 8.64 -35.17 -28.57
CA ILE A 532 9.76 -34.24 -28.76
C ILE A 532 10.73 -34.91 -29.72
N VAL A 533 10.91 -34.31 -30.90
CA VAL A 533 11.83 -34.81 -31.92
C VAL A 533 13.10 -33.96 -31.89
N GLU A 534 14.19 -34.55 -31.40
CA GLU A 534 15.53 -33.96 -31.40
C GLU A 534 16.29 -34.47 -32.64
N LYS A 535 16.66 -33.58 -33.56
CA LYS A 535 17.47 -33.90 -34.75
C LYS A 535 18.86 -33.31 -34.60
N LYS A 536 19.88 -34.17 -34.44
CA LYS A 536 21.29 -33.78 -34.48
C LYS A 536 21.87 -34.09 -35.84
N LYS A 537 22.21 -33.04 -36.60
CA LYS A 537 22.99 -33.14 -37.84
C LYS A 537 24.45 -32.85 -37.56
N LYS A 538 25.33 -33.80 -37.87
CA LYS A 538 26.79 -33.64 -37.79
C LYS A 538 27.36 -33.64 -39.20
N ARG A 539 28.14 -32.62 -39.56
CA ARG A 539 28.74 -32.47 -40.90
C ARG A 539 30.27 -32.47 -40.75
N ILE A 540 30.94 -33.46 -41.34
CA ILE A 540 32.41 -33.58 -41.36
C ILE A 540 32.82 -33.78 -42.82
N LEU A 541 33.57 -32.81 -43.36
CA LEU A 541 34.13 -32.62 -44.72
C LEU A 541 33.49 -33.28 -45.96
N PHE A 542 33.04 -34.54 -45.93
CA PHE A 542 32.31 -35.22 -47.01
C PHE A 542 31.17 -36.15 -46.56
N PHE A 543 30.91 -36.28 -45.25
CA PHE A 543 29.83 -37.10 -44.69
C PHE A 543 28.87 -36.28 -43.83
N SER A 544 27.58 -36.48 -44.05
CA SER A 544 26.47 -35.92 -43.29
C SER A 544 25.75 -37.06 -42.58
N SER A 545 25.72 -37.05 -41.25
CA SER A 545 24.89 -37.97 -40.47
C SER A 545 23.84 -37.20 -39.68
N SER A 546 22.61 -37.70 -39.68
CA SER A 546 21.53 -37.18 -38.85
C SER A 546 21.07 -38.25 -37.88
N LYS A 547 21.14 -37.97 -36.57
CA LYS A 547 20.46 -38.78 -35.54
C LYS A 547 19.18 -38.08 -35.15
N THR A 548 18.08 -38.82 -35.18
CA THR A 548 16.77 -38.36 -34.71
C THR A 548 16.42 -39.14 -33.45
N LYS A 549 16.20 -38.44 -32.33
CA LYS A 549 15.66 -39.03 -31.10
C LYS A 549 14.23 -38.53 -30.93
N LYS A 550 13.28 -39.45 -30.77
CA LYS A 550 11.90 -39.12 -30.38
C LYS A 550 11.73 -39.49 -28.91
N THR A 551 11.31 -38.53 -28.09
CA THR A 551 11.00 -38.76 -26.68
C THR A 551 9.50 -38.53 -26.48
N PRO A 552 8.73 -39.49 -25.95
CA PRO A 552 7.34 -39.25 -25.59
C PRO A 552 7.27 -38.26 -24.43
N ALA A 553 6.26 -37.41 -24.45
CA ALA A 553 5.94 -36.47 -23.38
C ALA A 553 4.42 -36.39 -23.24
N VAL A 554 3.95 -36.13 -22.04
CA VAL A 554 2.53 -35.95 -21.74
C VAL A 554 2.38 -34.57 -21.12
N PHE A 555 1.39 -33.82 -21.60
CA PHE A 555 0.92 -32.61 -20.94
C PHE A 555 -0.35 -32.98 -20.17
N ASP A 556 -0.29 -32.93 -18.83
CA ASP A 556 -1.46 -33.07 -17.98
C ASP A 556 -1.97 -31.66 -17.60
N PRO A 557 -3.13 -31.24 -18.12
CA PRO A 557 -3.68 -29.93 -17.83
C PRO A 557 -4.04 -29.72 -16.35
N ALA A 558 -4.32 -30.79 -15.60
CA ALA A 558 -4.76 -30.72 -14.21
C ALA A 558 -3.63 -30.33 -13.26
N GLU A 559 -2.36 -30.59 -13.62
CA GLU A 559 -1.20 -30.19 -12.81
C GLU A 559 -1.09 -28.66 -12.69
N GLY A 560 -1.53 -27.92 -13.72
CA GLY A 560 -1.46 -26.45 -13.76
C GLY A 560 -2.59 -25.72 -13.01
N LEU A 561 -3.56 -26.45 -12.45
CA LEU A 561 -4.64 -25.88 -11.66
C LEU A 561 -4.33 -25.80 -10.17
N VAL A 562 -3.22 -26.36 -9.68
CA VAL A 562 -2.92 -26.41 -8.25
C VAL A 562 -2.39 -25.05 -7.77
N LEU A 563 -3.24 -24.30 -7.06
CA LEU A 563 -2.91 -22.98 -6.52
C LEU A 563 -3.17 -22.97 -5.00
N ASP A 564 -2.16 -22.58 -4.23
CA ASP A 564 -2.27 -22.37 -2.79
C ASP A 564 -2.84 -20.97 -2.51
N VAL A 565 -4.17 -20.88 -2.46
CA VAL A 565 -4.89 -19.60 -2.24
C VAL A 565 -4.59 -19.06 -0.84
N ASP A 566 -4.62 -19.91 0.19
CA ASP A 566 -4.38 -19.48 1.56
C ASP A 566 -2.97 -18.94 1.75
N GLY A 567 -1.95 -19.67 1.26
CA GLY A 567 -0.57 -19.23 1.27
C GLY A 567 -0.39 -17.91 0.50
N PHE A 568 -1.06 -17.74 -0.64
CA PHE A 568 -1.06 -16.47 -1.37
C PHE A 568 -1.69 -15.32 -0.56
N LEU A 569 -2.87 -15.52 0.03
CA LEU A 569 -3.54 -14.50 0.86
C LEU A 569 -2.71 -14.12 2.10
N ASP A 570 -1.93 -15.04 2.67
CA ASP A 570 -0.98 -14.75 3.73
C ASP A 570 0.15 -13.82 3.24
N THR A 571 0.66 -14.02 2.02
CA THR A 571 1.65 -13.09 1.45
C THR A 571 1.11 -11.67 1.25
N LEU A 572 -0.20 -11.52 1.02
CA LEU A 572 -0.85 -10.21 0.93
C LEU A 572 -1.02 -9.52 2.31
N ARG A 573 -0.98 -10.29 3.42
CA ARG A 573 -1.16 -9.78 4.80
C ARG A 573 0.14 -9.38 5.51
N GLU A 574 1.28 -9.96 5.12
CA GLU A 574 2.58 -9.82 5.81
C GLU A 574 3.66 -9.14 4.93
N PRO A 575 3.69 -7.80 4.88
CA PRO A 575 4.30 -7.15 3.73
C PRO A 575 5.64 -6.45 3.97
N ARG A 576 6.09 -6.37 5.24
CA ARG A 576 7.23 -5.51 5.61
C ARG A 576 8.56 -6.27 5.77
N THR A 577 8.57 -7.61 5.67
CA THR A 577 9.76 -8.42 5.99
C THR A 577 10.43 -9.12 4.80
N LYS A 578 9.81 -9.14 3.62
CA LYS A 578 10.40 -9.70 2.39
C LYS A 578 10.28 -8.70 1.25
N LYS A 579 11.31 -8.64 0.39
CA LYS A 579 11.28 -7.91 -0.89
C LYS A 579 10.15 -8.48 -1.78
N GLY A 580 8.95 -7.94 -1.62
CA GLY A 580 7.73 -8.22 -2.40
C GLY A 580 6.95 -6.91 -2.61
N PRO A 581 5.96 -6.88 -3.52
CA PRO A 581 5.45 -5.63 -4.09
C PRO A 581 4.81 -4.73 -3.04
N THR A 582 5.22 -3.47 -3.13
CA THR A 582 5.29 -2.46 -2.08
C THR A 582 3.93 -1.76 -1.91
N PHE A 583 3.43 -1.60 -0.68
CA PHE A 583 2.11 -1.00 -0.33
C PHE A 583 2.14 0.53 -0.37
N ILE A 584 1.22 1.19 -1.07
CA ILE A 584 1.14 2.66 -1.02
C ILE A 584 0.58 3.04 0.35
N ASP A 585 1.43 3.63 1.19
CA ASP A 585 1.09 4.04 2.55
C ASP A 585 0.79 5.53 2.55
N LEU A 586 -0.49 5.87 2.67
CA LEU A 586 -1.00 7.24 2.74
C LEU A 586 -1.25 7.63 4.20
N ASN A 587 -0.35 7.24 5.10
CA ASN A 587 -0.46 7.55 6.52
C ASN A 587 0.24 8.87 6.84
N LEU A 588 -0.56 9.93 7.01
CA LEU A 588 -0.05 11.26 7.38
C LEU A 588 0.66 11.29 8.74
N ASN A 589 0.47 10.26 9.59
CA ASN A 589 1.13 10.16 10.89
C ASN A 589 2.61 9.78 10.79
N GLN A 590 3.06 9.21 9.66
CA GLN A 590 4.46 8.80 9.46
C GLN A 590 5.38 9.96 9.07
N VAL A 591 4.84 11.15 8.79
CA VAL A 591 5.64 12.28 8.29
C VAL A 591 6.19 13.18 9.40
N PHE A 592 5.91 12.89 10.67
CA PHE A 592 6.59 13.59 11.75
C PHE A 592 7.97 12.99 12.00
N ASP A 593 8.99 13.86 12.04
CA ASP A 593 10.23 13.53 12.73
C ASP A 593 9.87 13.21 14.20
N PRO A 594 10.11 11.98 14.68
CA PRO A 594 9.84 11.62 16.07
C PRO A 594 10.56 12.56 17.05
N ALA A 595 11.65 13.21 16.65
CA ALA A 595 12.35 14.19 17.48
C ALA A 595 11.49 15.41 17.86
N GLU A 596 10.50 15.79 17.03
CA GLU A 596 9.66 16.97 17.28
C GLU A 596 8.35 16.65 18.01
N THR A 597 7.80 15.43 17.89
CA THR A 597 6.47 15.08 18.42
C THR A 597 6.41 13.86 19.33
N SER A 598 7.42 12.97 19.30
CA SER A 598 7.40 11.81 20.19
C SER A 598 7.84 12.21 21.60
N LYS A 599 6.93 12.12 22.56
CA LYS A 599 7.31 12.12 23.98
C LYS A 599 7.97 10.78 24.28
N ILE A 600 9.29 10.69 24.09
CA ILE A 600 10.08 9.61 24.67
C ILE A 600 10.07 9.81 26.20
N LEU A 601 9.11 9.20 26.87
CA LEU A 601 9.13 9.11 28.33
C LEU A 601 10.18 8.08 28.72
N LEU A 602 11.43 8.55 28.90
CA LEU A 602 12.51 7.74 29.47
C LEU A 602 12.23 7.51 30.96
N TRP A 603 11.76 6.33 31.30
CA TRP A 603 11.68 5.90 32.70
C TRP A 603 13.05 5.36 33.11
N LYS A 604 13.84 6.15 33.85
CA LYS A 604 14.99 5.62 34.59
C LYS A 604 14.47 4.76 35.75
N SER A 605 14.68 3.45 35.69
CA SER A 605 14.64 2.60 36.90
C SER A 605 16.03 2.58 37.55
N PHE A 606 16.12 2.91 38.84
CA PHE A 606 17.33 2.80 39.66
C PHE A 606 17.81 1.36 39.81
#